data_AF-A0A958TV42-F1
#
_entry.id   AF-A0A958TV42-F1
#
_cell.length_a   1.000
_cell.length_b   1.000
_cell.length_c   1.000
_cell.angle_alpha   90.00
_cell.angle_beta   90.00
_cell.angle_gamma   90.00
#
_symmetry.space_group_name_H-M   'P 1'
#
loop_
_entity.id
_entity.type
_entity.pdbx_description
1 polymer ?
#
loop_
_entity_poly.entity_id
_entity_poly.type
_entity_poly.pdbx_seq_one_letter_code
_entity_poly.pdbx_strand_id
1 'polypeptide(L)'
;MFSFFKKLFSANTADIISEEKDPMKKFLIVGLGNIGSKYANTRHNIGFKVVDFYAEKNSLSWETAKLGDVTSHKVKGRTFIFLKPSTYMNLSGKAVNYWLEKEKIPLENMLVITDDLNLAFGTIRLKTKGSDGGH
;
A
#
# COMPACT_ATOMS: atom_id res chain seq x y z
N MET A 1 -36.33 36.83 -15.40
CA MET A 1 -36.35 36.68 -13.92
C MET A 1 -36.03 35.25 -13.43
N PHE A 2 -35.86 34.24 -14.30
CA PHE A 2 -35.54 32.85 -13.93
C PHE A 2 -34.04 32.50 -13.88
N SER A 3 -33.14 33.45 -14.18
CA SER A 3 -31.68 33.24 -14.16
C SER A 3 -31.09 33.24 -12.73
N PHE A 4 -31.76 33.91 -11.78
CA PHE A 4 -31.25 34.08 -10.43
C PHE A 4 -31.26 32.78 -9.61
N PHE A 5 -32.30 31.94 -9.78
CA PHE A 5 -32.41 30.66 -9.07
C PHE A 5 -31.46 29.58 -9.61
N LYS A 6 -31.09 29.63 -10.90
CA LYS A 6 -30.12 28.67 -11.47
C LYS A 6 -28.72 28.89 -10.90
N LYS A 7 -28.38 30.11 -10.50
CA LYS A 7 -27.08 30.48 -9.94
C LYS A 7 -26.93 30.13 -8.46
N LEU A 8 -28.04 30.04 -7.72
CA LEU A 8 -28.05 29.64 -6.30
C LEU A 8 -27.82 28.13 -6.09
N PHE A 9 -28.13 27.32 -7.10
CA PHE A 9 -27.94 25.85 -7.09
C PHE A 9 -26.87 25.36 -8.08
N SER A 10 -26.07 26.27 -8.67
CA SER A 10 -24.99 25.96 -9.61
C SER A 10 -23.59 26.07 -8.98
N ALA A 11 -23.50 26.15 -7.66
CA ALA A 11 -22.27 25.80 -6.95
C ALA A 11 -22.34 24.29 -6.67
N ASN A 12 -21.41 23.54 -7.26
CA ASN A 12 -21.33 22.08 -7.27
C ASN A 12 -21.65 21.41 -5.93
N THR A 13 -22.92 21.08 -5.71
CA THR A 13 -23.36 20.15 -4.67
C THR A 13 -22.70 18.78 -4.86
N ALA A 14 -22.33 18.42 -6.09
CA ALA A 14 -21.60 17.21 -6.42
C ALA A 14 -20.15 17.18 -5.86
N ASP A 15 -19.49 18.33 -5.75
CA ASP A 15 -18.12 18.41 -5.23
C ASP A 15 -18.11 18.32 -3.70
N ILE A 16 -19.10 18.95 -3.03
CA ILE A 16 -19.25 18.94 -1.57
C ILE A 16 -19.69 17.57 -1.06
N ILE A 17 -20.52 16.83 -1.81
CA ILE A 17 -20.95 15.46 -1.45
C ILE A 17 -19.81 14.44 -1.66
N SER A 18 -18.74 14.79 -2.37
CA SER A 18 -17.67 13.84 -2.74
C SER A 18 -16.55 13.67 -1.69
N GLU A 19 -16.45 14.56 -0.70
CA GLU A 19 -15.38 14.52 0.31
C GLU A 19 -15.63 13.55 1.48
N GLU A 20 -16.86 13.05 1.67
CA GLU A 20 -17.17 12.01 2.67
C GLU A 20 -16.98 10.58 2.14
N LYS A 21 -15.96 10.36 1.30
CA LYS A 21 -15.68 9.05 0.70
C LYS A 21 -14.89 8.12 1.64
N ASP A 22 -15.66 7.26 2.29
CA ASP A 22 -15.28 6.03 3.02
C ASP A 22 -14.94 6.21 4.52
N PRO A 23 -15.89 5.88 5.44
CA PRO A 23 -15.64 5.87 6.88
C PRO A 23 -14.62 4.81 7.32
N MET A 24 -14.12 3.95 6.42
CA MET A 24 -13.01 3.03 6.67
C MET A 24 -11.88 3.21 5.67
N LYS A 25 -11.06 4.25 5.86
CA LYS A 25 -9.86 4.46 5.04
C LYS A 25 -8.93 3.24 5.10
N LYS A 26 -8.80 2.55 3.97
CA LYS A 26 -7.89 1.41 3.77
C LYS A 26 -6.55 1.86 3.21
N PHE A 27 -5.49 1.19 3.64
CA PHE A 27 -4.12 1.39 3.18
C PHE A 27 -3.49 0.05 2.80
N LEU A 28 -2.66 0.06 1.76
CA LEU A 28 -1.89 -1.10 1.34
C LEU A 28 -0.41 -0.88 1.68
N ILE A 29 0.15 -1.73 2.53
CA ILE A 29 1.55 -1.71 2.93
C ILE A 29 2.24 -2.92 2.30
N VAL A 30 3.08 -2.69 1.31
CA VAL A 30 3.73 -3.75 0.53
C VAL A 30 5.18 -3.88 0.98
N GLY A 31 5.56 -5.05 1.49
CA GLY A 31 6.96 -5.43 1.64
C GLY A 31 7.42 -6.10 0.36
N LEU A 32 8.42 -5.55 -0.33
CA LEU A 32 9.02 -6.18 -1.49
C LEU A 32 10.07 -7.24 -1.09
N GLY A 33 10.15 -8.31 -1.87
CA GLY A 33 11.04 -9.44 -1.65
C GLY A 33 10.79 -10.60 -2.62
N ASN A 34 11.65 -11.60 -2.58
CA ASN A 34 11.47 -12.87 -3.29
C ASN A 34 11.02 -13.98 -2.33
N ILE A 35 10.13 -14.85 -2.81
CA ILE A 35 9.67 -16.03 -2.08
C ILE A 35 10.66 -17.20 -2.13
N GLY A 36 10.71 -17.97 -1.05
CA GLY A 36 11.56 -19.16 -0.94
C GLY A 36 12.72 -18.99 0.04
N SER A 37 13.09 -20.08 0.70
CA SER A 37 14.08 -20.09 1.80
C SER A 37 15.44 -19.50 1.41
N LYS A 38 15.86 -19.69 0.16
CA LYS A 38 17.11 -19.14 -0.39
C LYS A 38 17.20 -17.60 -0.35
N TYR A 39 16.08 -16.89 -0.29
CA TYR A 39 16.07 -15.42 -0.30
C TYR A 39 15.93 -14.78 1.08
N ALA A 40 15.61 -15.57 2.13
CA ALA A 40 15.20 -15.07 3.45
C ALA A 40 16.19 -14.06 4.08
N ASN A 41 17.48 -14.19 3.81
CA ASN A 41 18.52 -13.32 4.37
C ASN A 41 19.27 -12.48 3.31
N THR A 42 18.66 -12.28 2.15
CA THR A 42 19.20 -11.38 1.12
C THR A 42 18.78 -9.92 1.41
N ARG A 43 19.59 -8.95 0.96
CA ARG A 43 19.28 -7.51 1.10
C ARG A 43 17.94 -7.15 0.44
N HIS A 44 17.65 -7.80 -0.68
CA HIS A 44 16.45 -7.63 -1.47
C HIS A 44 15.15 -8.07 -0.79
N ASN A 45 15.25 -8.82 0.31
CA ASN A 45 14.11 -9.25 1.12
C ASN A 45 13.87 -8.36 2.35
N ILE A 46 14.52 -7.19 2.44
CA ILE A 46 14.33 -6.29 3.58
C ILE A 46 12.87 -5.83 3.72
N GLY A 47 12.15 -5.64 2.61
CA GLY A 47 10.73 -5.29 2.63
C GLY A 47 9.89 -6.33 3.36
N PHE A 48 10.10 -7.62 3.09
CA PHE A 48 9.46 -8.72 3.81
C PHE A 48 9.80 -8.68 5.30
N LYS A 49 11.08 -8.52 5.66
CA LYS A 49 11.51 -8.47 7.07
C LYS A 49 10.84 -7.35 7.86
N VAL A 50 10.66 -6.17 7.24
CA VAL A 50 10.02 -5.03 7.90
C VAL A 50 8.55 -5.31 8.19
N VAL A 51 7.79 -5.84 7.22
CA VAL A 51 6.37 -6.16 7.44
C VAL A 51 6.18 -7.36 8.37
N ASP A 52 7.08 -8.33 8.34
CA ASP A 52 7.08 -9.47 9.27
C ASP A 52 7.32 -9.01 10.71
N PHE A 53 8.32 -8.16 10.95
CA PHE A 53 8.59 -7.59 12.26
C PHE A 53 7.39 -6.78 12.78
N TYR A 54 6.74 -5.99 11.91
CA TYR A 54 5.53 -5.27 12.30
C TYR A 54 4.39 -6.23 12.68
N ALA A 55 4.16 -7.28 11.88
CA ALA A 55 3.13 -8.28 12.15
C ALA A 55 3.37 -9.00 13.48
N GLU A 56 4.60 -9.48 13.71
CA GLU A 56 5.00 -10.14 14.95
C GLU A 56 4.78 -9.26 16.17
N LYS A 57 5.25 -8.00 16.12
CA LYS A 57 5.11 -7.03 17.22
C LYS A 57 3.65 -6.75 17.59
N ASN A 58 2.73 -6.86 16.63
CA ASN A 58 1.31 -6.64 16.83
C ASN A 58 0.51 -7.97 16.90
N SER A 59 1.20 -9.10 17.03
CA SER A 59 0.60 -10.45 17.11
C SER A 59 -0.36 -10.76 15.96
N LEU A 60 -0.02 -10.31 14.75
CA LEU A 60 -0.80 -10.55 13.54
C LEU A 60 -0.34 -11.85 12.87
N SER A 61 -1.30 -12.65 12.42
CA SER A 61 -1.05 -13.86 11.64
C SER A 61 -1.12 -13.56 10.14
N TRP A 62 -0.24 -14.19 9.37
CA TRP A 62 -0.28 -14.17 7.92
C TRP A 62 -1.22 -15.25 7.36
N GLU A 63 -1.94 -14.90 6.30
CA GLU A 63 -2.75 -15.80 5.48
C GLU A 63 -2.17 -15.84 4.07
N THR A 64 -1.92 -17.03 3.53
CA THR A 64 -1.56 -17.17 2.11
C THR A 64 -2.80 -16.99 1.26
N ALA A 65 -2.80 -15.96 0.41
CA ALA A 65 -3.90 -15.61 -0.46
C ALA A 65 -3.44 -15.45 -1.91
N LYS A 66 -4.35 -14.98 -2.77
CA LYS A 66 -4.03 -14.77 -4.18
C LYS A 66 -2.88 -13.75 -4.34
N LEU A 67 -1.81 -14.19 -5.01
CA LEU A 67 -0.61 -13.40 -5.33
C LEU A 67 0.21 -12.91 -4.14
N GLY A 68 0.03 -13.47 -2.94
CA GLY A 68 0.92 -13.16 -1.81
C GLY A 68 0.37 -13.60 -0.47
N ASP A 69 1.22 -13.50 0.55
CA ASP A 69 0.78 -13.58 1.94
C ASP A 69 0.25 -12.21 2.37
N VAL A 70 -0.87 -12.22 3.08
CA VAL A 70 -1.53 -11.02 3.56
C VAL A 70 -1.83 -11.09 5.05
N THR A 71 -1.84 -9.92 5.68
CA THR A 71 -2.43 -9.75 7.01
C THR A 71 -3.06 -8.36 7.09
N SER A 72 -3.87 -8.12 8.12
CA SER A 72 -4.50 -6.82 8.30
C SER A 72 -4.48 -6.36 9.75
N HIS A 73 -4.42 -5.05 9.94
CA HIS A 73 -4.44 -4.42 11.26
C HIS A 73 -5.39 -3.23 11.24
N LYS A 74 -6.33 -3.19 12.17
CA LYS A 74 -7.24 -2.05 12.35
C LYS A 74 -6.74 -1.13 13.45
N VAL A 75 -6.47 0.12 13.10
CA VAL A 75 -5.95 1.12 14.05
C VAL A 75 -6.70 2.43 13.85
N LYS A 76 -7.34 2.95 14.91
CA LYS A 76 -8.01 4.27 14.93
C LYS A 76 -8.95 4.47 13.72
N GLY A 77 -9.83 3.50 13.47
CA GLY A 77 -10.81 3.55 12.36
C GLY A 77 -10.24 3.35 10.96
N ARG A 78 -8.95 2.99 10.83
CA ARG A 78 -8.29 2.71 9.54
C ARG A 78 -7.91 1.24 9.46
N THR A 79 -7.96 0.68 8.26
CA THR A 79 -7.54 -0.70 8.01
C THR A 79 -6.24 -0.68 7.21
N PHE A 80 -5.18 -1.25 7.76
CA PHE A 80 -3.90 -1.44 7.09
C PHE A 80 -3.82 -2.88 6.62
N ILE A 81 -3.68 -3.08 5.32
CA ILE A 81 -3.50 -4.40 4.71
C ILE A 81 -2.03 -4.51 4.35
N PHE A 82 -1.37 -5.53 4.88
CA PHE A 82 0.02 -5.83 4.62
C PHE A 82 0.11 -6.92 3.57
N LEU A 83 1.03 -6.77 2.61
CA LEU A 83 1.21 -7.71 1.51
C LEU A 83 2.69 -8.07 1.36
N LYS A 84 2.97 -9.38 1.27
CA LYS A 84 4.22 -9.94 0.76
C LYS A 84 3.94 -10.63 -0.58
N PRO A 85 4.23 -10.00 -1.73
CA PRO A 85 3.95 -10.58 -3.05
C PRO A 85 4.61 -11.95 -3.25
N SER A 86 3.88 -12.91 -3.81
CA SER A 86 4.42 -14.24 -4.16
C SER A 86 4.85 -14.37 -5.62
N THR A 87 4.96 -13.25 -6.35
CA THR A 87 5.20 -13.21 -7.80
C THR A 87 6.66 -13.07 -8.20
N TYR A 88 7.61 -13.18 -7.26
CA TYR A 88 8.99 -12.70 -7.43
C TYR A 88 9.06 -11.18 -7.67
N MET A 89 10.25 -10.59 -7.47
CA MET A 89 10.42 -9.15 -7.43
C MET A 89 10.01 -8.46 -8.74
N ASN A 90 10.50 -8.98 -9.87
CA ASN A 90 10.29 -8.41 -11.19
C ASN A 90 8.81 -8.37 -11.64
N LEU A 91 7.94 -9.16 -10.99
CA LEU A 91 6.50 -9.19 -11.28
C LEU A 91 5.65 -8.75 -10.09
N SER A 92 6.26 -8.17 -9.04
CA SER A 92 5.57 -7.66 -7.84
C SER A 92 4.42 -6.71 -8.16
N GLY A 93 4.54 -5.91 -9.22
CA GLY A 93 3.48 -5.02 -9.70
C GLY A 93 2.15 -5.73 -10.02
N LYS A 94 2.18 -7.00 -10.44
CA LYS A 94 0.96 -7.80 -10.67
C LYS A 94 0.20 -8.06 -9.37
N ALA A 95 0.92 -8.43 -8.31
CA ALA A 95 0.34 -8.66 -6.99
C ALA A 95 -0.19 -7.35 -6.39
N VAL A 96 0.61 -6.29 -6.46
CA VAL A 96 0.24 -4.97 -5.94
C VAL A 96 -1.03 -4.45 -6.61
N ASN A 97 -1.08 -4.46 -7.95
CA ASN A 97 -2.25 -3.97 -8.68
C ASN A 97 -3.52 -4.77 -8.34
N TYR A 98 -3.40 -6.10 -8.27
CA TYR A 98 -4.51 -6.96 -7.87
C TYR A 98 -5.09 -6.60 -6.49
N TRP A 99 -4.22 -6.32 -5.51
CA TRP A 99 -4.66 -6.00 -4.15
C TRP A 99 -5.21 -4.57 -4.02
N LEU A 100 -4.68 -3.60 -4.77
CA LEU A 100 -5.27 -2.26 -4.88
C LEU A 100 -6.70 -2.33 -5.41
N GLU A 101 -6.92 -3.05 -6.51
CA GLU A 101 -8.23 -3.22 -7.15
C GLU A 101 -9.21 -3.99 -6.25
N LYS A 102 -8.78 -5.14 -5.71
CA LYS A 102 -9.61 -6.00 -4.85
C LYS A 102 -10.14 -5.24 -3.64
N GLU A 103 -9.26 -4.48 -2.99
CA GLU A 103 -9.58 -3.80 -1.74
C GLU A 103 -10.11 -2.39 -1.93
N LYS A 104 -10.15 -1.91 -3.19
CA LYS A 104 -10.54 -0.56 -3.60
C LYS A 104 -9.69 0.51 -2.91
N ILE A 105 -8.39 0.25 -2.81
CA ILE A 105 -7.44 1.15 -2.16
C ILE A 105 -6.93 2.14 -3.20
N PRO A 106 -7.11 3.45 -3.01
CA PRO A 106 -6.57 4.43 -3.93
C PRO A 106 -5.05 4.48 -3.82
N LEU A 107 -4.37 4.82 -4.92
CA LEU A 107 -2.91 4.71 -5.03
C LEU A 107 -2.17 5.54 -3.97
N GLU A 108 -2.71 6.71 -3.60
CA GLU A 108 -2.15 7.58 -2.56
C GLU A 108 -2.18 6.98 -1.14
N ASN A 109 -2.93 5.89 -0.93
CA ASN A 109 -2.95 5.14 0.33
C ASN A 109 -2.05 3.89 0.30
N MET A 110 -1.15 3.79 -0.67
CA MET A 110 -0.18 2.71 -0.75
C MET A 110 1.20 3.15 -0.22
N LEU A 111 1.86 2.25 0.50
CA LEU A 111 3.27 2.36 0.88
C LEU A 111 4.01 1.11 0.41
N VAL A 112 5.12 1.31 -0.30
CA VAL A 112 6.02 0.22 -0.72
C VAL A 112 7.32 0.31 0.07
N ILE A 113 7.76 -0.81 0.63
CA ILE A 113 8.98 -0.93 1.42
C ILE A 113 9.94 -1.83 0.64
N THR A 114 11.11 -1.29 0.29
CA THR A 114 12.11 -1.97 -0.54
C THR A 114 13.53 -1.54 -0.16
N ASP A 115 14.52 -2.29 -0.62
CA ASP A 115 15.93 -1.90 -0.55
C ASP A 115 16.28 -0.84 -1.61
N ASP A 116 17.31 -0.03 -1.31
CA ASP A 116 17.81 1.00 -2.24
C ASP A 116 19.35 1.01 -2.17
N LEU A 117 19.99 0.71 -3.32
CA LEU A 117 21.45 0.64 -3.45
C LEU A 117 22.11 2.02 -3.37
N ASN A 118 21.35 3.10 -3.60
CA ASN A 118 21.87 4.46 -3.63
C ASN A 118 21.89 5.12 -2.24
N LEU A 119 21.41 4.42 -1.22
CA LEU A 119 21.42 4.90 0.16
C LEU A 119 22.58 4.29 0.94
N ALA A 120 23.22 5.11 1.77
CA ALA A 120 24.18 4.61 2.75
C ALA A 120 23.48 3.62 3.70
N PHE A 121 24.18 2.56 4.08
CA PHE A 121 23.63 1.52 4.96
C PHE A 121 23.05 2.11 6.25
N GLY A 122 21.86 1.64 6.64
CA GLY A 122 21.13 2.12 7.81
C GLY A 122 20.31 3.40 7.57
N THR A 123 20.40 4.01 6.39
CA THR A 123 19.60 5.20 6.05
C THR A 123 18.18 4.81 5.67
N ILE A 124 17.19 5.48 6.26
CA ILE A 124 15.78 5.35 5.89
C ILE A 124 15.36 6.62 5.15
N ARG A 125 14.67 6.46 4.03
CA ARG A 125 14.15 7.57 3.22
C ARG A 125 12.71 7.30 2.83
N LEU A 126 11.84 8.29 3.01
CA LEU A 126 10.47 8.28 2.51
C LEU A 126 10.37 9.16 1.27
N LYS A 127 9.77 8.63 0.19
CA LYS A 127 9.53 9.36 -1.06
C LYS A 127 8.08 9.17 -1.50
N THR A 128 7.45 10.24 -1.96
CA THR A 128 6.09 10.20 -2.54
C THR A 128 6.11 10.00 -4.06
N LYS A 129 7.22 10.35 -4.72
CA LYS A 129 7.41 10.28 -6.18
C LYS A 129 8.87 9.96 -6.51
N GLY A 130 9.12 9.46 -7.72
CA GLY A 130 10.45 9.17 -8.26
C GLY A 130 10.44 7.98 -9.22
N SER A 131 11.57 7.73 -9.88
CA SER A 131 11.80 6.49 -10.63
C SER A 131 12.17 5.33 -9.69
N ASP A 132 12.22 4.13 -10.26
CA ASP A 132 12.65 2.88 -9.63
C ASP A 132 14.08 2.89 -9.07
N GLY A 133 14.95 3.77 -9.58
CA GLY A 133 16.33 3.88 -9.11
C GLY A 133 17.19 2.66 -9.44
N GLY A 134 16.80 1.88 -10.46
CA GLY A 134 17.47 0.64 -10.86
C GLY A 134 16.95 -0.63 -10.18
N HIS A 135 15.76 -0.55 -9.55
CA HIS A 135 15.03 -1.69 -9.00
C HIS A 135 14.04 -2.27 -10.01
#